data_AF-A0A9D8PEC1-F1
#
_entry.id   AF-A0A9D8PEC1-F1
#
_cell.length_a   1.000
_cell.length_b   1.000
_cell.length_c   1.000
_cell.angle_alpha   90.00
_cell.angle_beta   90.00
_cell.angle_gamma   90.00
#
_symmetry.space_group_name_H-M   'P 1'
#
loop_
_entity.id
_entity.type
_entity.pdbx_description
1 polymer ?
#
loop_
_entity_poly.entity_id
_entity_poly.type
_entity_poly.pdbx_seq_one_letter_code
_entity_poly.pdbx_strand_id
1 'polypeptide(L)'
;MCRIVIALARRVSLHSTHTSQIDQLVTTSQCHHPCNCLTRINGFATLISVSPKEHLRTMPTAHRTLDCRNQMYPVPILKAEQALAEMSAGQTLEVLATDANTKPDLAKWAERANDELLEVVDDADGQFRFFVRKGEAAPRREAEKKDENLFLVVLRTGLNQPGQVRAAFMYASLAAAMGQDTVVYCVQDGADAAKKDVAQKDSSPGGGPTIPQRIAEAVDMGVRIEVCEQTASVRNIHADDLIPEAMLIGGAALIDYAIRARGTLTF
;
A
#
# COMPACT_ATOMS: atom_id res chain seq x y z
N MET A 1 20.32 -42.79 50.14
CA MET A 1 21.58 -42.44 49.45
C MET A 1 21.30 -41.22 48.58
N CYS A 2 21.74 -40.05 49.03
CA CYS A 2 21.55 -38.77 48.35
C CYS A 2 22.91 -38.35 47.79
N ARG A 3 23.02 -38.14 46.47
CA ARG A 3 24.20 -37.51 45.85
C ARG A 3 23.77 -36.20 45.23
N ILE A 4 24.09 -35.13 45.95
CA ILE A 4 23.98 -33.74 45.54
C ILE A 4 25.13 -33.45 44.58
N VAL A 5 24.86 -32.89 43.41
CA VAL A 5 25.88 -32.27 42.55
C VAL A 5 25.63 -30.77 42.54
N ILE A 6 26.52 -30.05 43.21
CA ILE A 6 26.61 -28.58 43.24
C ILE A 6 27.38 -28.14 41.99
N ALA A 7 26.79 -27.31 41.13
CA ALA A 7 27.50 -26.61 40.07
C ALA A 7 27.81 -25.17 40.51
N LEU A 8 29.11 -24.85 40.57
CA LEU A 8 29.66 -23.58 40.99
C LEU A 8 29.31 -22.42 40.04
N ALA A 9 28.79 -21.33 40.58
CA ALA A 9 28.76 -20.03 39.90
C ALA A 9 30.10 -19.29 40.10
N ARG A 10 30.78 -18.94 39.01
CA ARG A 10 31.98 -18.09 39.01
C ARG A 10 31.59 -16.62 39.25
N ARG A 11 32.33 -15.96 40.16
CA ARG A 11 32.25 -14.54 40.50
C ARG A 11 32.61 -13.66 39.29
N VAL A 12 31.78 -12.68 38.97
CA VAL A 12 32.24 -11.42 38.39
C VAL A 12 32.03 -10.34 39.45
N SER A 13 33.15 -9.73 39.83
CA SER A 13 33.24 -8.71 40.86
C SER A 13 32.89 -7.36 40.26
N LEU A 14 31.83 -6.70 40.75
CA LEU A 14 31.68 -5.26 40.62
C LEU A 14 31.43 -4.69 42.03
N HIS A 15 32.20 -3.66 42.35
CA HIS A 15 32.33 -3.04 43.65
C HIS A 15 31.00 -2.46 44.18
N SER A 16 30.83 -2.62 45.49
CA SER A 16 29.86 -1.97 46.38
C SER A 16 29.82 -0.45 46.16
N THR A 17 28.69 0.25 46.32
CA THR A 17 28.13 0.57 47.65
C THR A 17 26.62 0.89 47.56
N HIS A 18 25.75 0.02 48.06
CA HIS A 18 24.82 0.33 49.15
C HIS A 18 24.03 -0.90 49.60
N THR A 19 23.89 -0.96 50.91
CA THR A 19 23.30 -1.99 51.78
C THR A 19 21.80 -2.15 51.57
N SER A 20 21.30 -3.40 51.45
CA SER A 20 20.32 -4.01 52.37
C SER A 20 19.85 -5.37 51.84
N GLN A 21 19.96 -6.37 52.71
CA GLN A 21 19.55 -7.76 52.54
C GLN A 21 18.04 -7.89 52.33
N ILE A 22 17.60 -8.71 51.38
CA ILE A 22 16.46 -9.62 51.54
C ILE A 22 16.78 -10.91 50.77
N ASP A 23 17.14 -11.96 51.50
CA ASP A 23 17.09 -13.35 51.04
C ASP A 23 15.63 -13.76 50.89
N GLN A 24 15.18 -14.13 49.68
CA GLN A 24 14.03 -15.01 49.52
C GLN A 24 14.30 -16.07 48.45
N LEU A 25 14.48 -17.28 48.97
CA LEU A 25 14.46 -18.55 48.24
C LEU A 25 13.13 -18.70 47.49
N VAL A 26 13.17 -18.64 46.17
CA VAL A 26 12.04 -19.07 45.33
C VAL A 26 12.18 -20.57 45.09
N THR A 27 11.55 -21.38 45.95
CA THR A 27 11.29 -22.79 45.67
C THR A 27 10.07 -22.88 44.76
N THR A 28 10.27 -23.15 43.48
CA THR A 28 9.17 -23.51 42.58
C THR A 28 8.77 -24.97 42.83
N SER A 29 7.57 -25.19 43.39
CA SER A 29 6.94 -26.51 43.35
C SER A 29 6.01 -26.57 42.14
N GLN A 30 6.22 -27.57 41.28
CA GLN A 30 5.36 -27.86 40.14
C GLN A 30 4.10 -28.59 40.63
N CYS A 31 2.92 -28.02 40.38
CA CYS A 31 1.65 -28.72 40.56
C CYS A 31 1.03 -29.02 39.18
N HIS A 32 0.90 -30.31 38.87
CA HIS A 32 0.16 -30.86 37.72
C HIS A 32 -1.31 -31.13 38.12
N HIS A 33 -2.19 -30.11 38.16
CA HIS A 33 -3.65 -30.24 37.94
C HIS A 33 -4.38 -28.89 38.14
N PRO A 34 -5.55 -28.67 37.52
CA PRO A 34 -6.24 -27.38 37.52
C PRO A 34 -7.12 -27.28 38.78
N CYS A 35 -6.68 -26.54 39.79
CA CYS A 35 -7.54 -26.23 40.94
C CYS A 35 -7.39 -24.76 41.35
N ASN A 36 -8.52 -24.07 41.31
CA ASN A 36 -8.70 -22.66 41.62
C ASN A 36 -8.67 -22.48 43.15
N CYS A 37 -7.51 -22.22 43.73
CA CYS A 37 -7.36 -21.95 45.17
C CYS A 37 -6.75 -20.56 45.40
N LEU A 38 -7.65 -19.58 45.59
CA LEU A 38 -7.37 -18.30 46.22
C LEU A 38 -6.81 -18.56 47.63
N THR A 39 -5.54 -18.19 47.85
CA THR A 39 -5.00 -18.10 49.21
C THR A 39 -4.63 -16.65 49.49
N ARG A 40 -5.43 -16.03 50.37
CA ARG A 40 -5.15 -14.74 51.00
C ARG A 40 -3.83 -14.83 51.77
N ILE A 41 -2.93 -13.88 51.54
CA ILE A 41 -1.89 -13.54 52.51
C ILE A 41 -1.91 -12.01 52.68
N ASN A 42 -1.98 -11.60 53.94
CA ASN A 42 -2.21 -10.23 54.40
C ASN A 42 -1.03 -9.28 54.10
N GLY A 43 -1.38 -8.05 53.73
CA GLY A 43 -0.74 -6.84 54.26
C GLY A 43 0.41 -6.25 53.45
N PHE A 44 0.24 -4.97 53.07
CA PHE A 44 1.18 -4.07 52.36
C PHE A 44 1.34 -4.31 50.85
N ALA A 45 0.31 -3.90 50.10
CA ALA A 45 0.42 -3.61 48.69
C ALA A 45 1.05 -2.22 48.49
N THR A 46 2.38 -2.16 48.36
CA THR A 46 3.02 -1.04 47.65
C THR A 46 2.80 -1.28 46.16
N LEU A 47 2.00 -0.41 45.54
CA LEU A 47 1.77 -0.36 44.10
C LEU A 47 3.11 -0.04 43.39
N ILE A 48 3.88 -1.07 43.06
CA ILE A 48 4.79 -0.98 41.93
C ILE A 48 3.89 -1.18 40.71
N SER A 49 3.53 -0.09 40.03
CA SER A 49 2.87 -0.17 38.73
C SER A 49 3.86 -0.78 37.74
N VAL A 50 3.86 -2.10 37.63
CA VAL A 50 4.53 -2.77 36.52
C VAL A 50 3.62 -2.57 35.32
N SER A 51 3.94 -1.55 34.50
CA SER A 51 3.27 -1.31 33.23
C SER A 51 3.33 -2.55 32.34
N PRO A 52 2.30 -2.80 31.51
CA PRO A 52 2.14 -4.06 30.81
C PRO A 52 3.19 -4.22 29.69
N LYS A 53 3.96 -5.30 29.75
CA LYS A 53 4.67 -5.99 28.66
C LYS A 53 4.81 -5.18 27.35
N GLU A 54 5.85 -4.36 27.26
CA GLU A 54 6.47 -4.08 25.97
C GLU A 54 6.99 -5.41 25.41
N HIS A 55 6.24 -5.99 24.46
CA HIS A 55 6.80 -6.98 23.56
C HIS A 55 8.04 -6.35 22.94
N LEU A 56 9.21 -6.98 23.11
CA LEU A 56 10.33 -6.75 22.20
C LEU A 56 9.83 -7.10 20.79
N ARG A 57 9.34 -6.11 20.05
CA ARG A 57 9.16 -6.21 18.61
C ARG A 57 10.57 -6.17 18.03
N THR A 58 11.09 -7.33 17.65
CA THR A 58 12.34 -7.40 16.90
C THR A 58 12.10 -6.76 15.55
N MET A 59 12.71 -5.60 15.30
CA MET A 59 12.60 -4.90 14.02
C MET A 59 13.03 -5.83 12.86
N PRO A 60 12.32 -5.82 11.72
CA PRO A 60 12.71 -6.56 10.55
C PRO A 60 14.13 -6.20 10.11
N THR A 61 14.96 -7.20 9.82
CA THR A 61 16.30 -6.97 9.28
C THR A 61 16.20 -6.60 7.80
N ALA A 62 16.70 -5.42 7.43
CA ALA A 62 16.76 -4.97 6.05
C ALA A 62 17.97 -5.58 5.32
N HIS A 63 17.75 -6.07 4.11
CA HIS A 63 18.80 -6.52 3.20
C HIS A 63 19.32 -5.38 2.32
N ARG A 64 18.46 -4.40 2.06
CA ARG A 64 18.77 -3.17 1.33
C ARG A 64 18.02 -2.02 1.99
N THR A 65 18.67 -0.85 2.07
CA THR A 65 18.04 0.38 2.55
C THR A 65 18.06 1.41 1.44
N LEU A 66 16.94 2.10 1.25
CA LEU A 66 16.71 3.11 0.23
C LEU A 66 16.35 4.44 0.90
N ASP A 67 17.18 5.45 0.67
CA ASP A 67 16.94 6.80 1.16
C ASP A 67 16.11 7.62 0.17
N CYS A 68 14.84 7.82 0.52
CA CYS A 68 13.89 8.68 -0.19
C CYS A 68 13.45 9.88 0.65
N ARG A 69 14.22 10.27 1.66
CA ARG A 69 13.94 11.47 2.45
C ARG A 69 14.00 12.71 1.55
N ASN A 70 13.17 13.71 1.87
CA ASN A 70 12.98 14.94 1.09
C ASN A 70 12.48 14.71 -0.35
N GLN A 71 12.00 13.50 -0.68
CA GLN A 71 11.37 13.21 -1.96
C GLN A 71 9.87 13.05 -1.74
N MET A 72 9.10 13.69 -2.61
CA MET A 72 7.65 13.66 -2.58
C MET A 72 7.14 12.49 -3.44
N TYR A 73 5.95 12.00 -3.12
CA TYR A 73 5.23 11.09 -3.99
C TYR A 73 5.16 11.61 -5.44
N PRO A 74 5.35 10.75 -6.48
CA PRO A 74 5.45 9.28 -6.44
C PRO A 74 6.87 8.70 -6.32
N VAL A 75 7.90 9.52 -6.10
CA VAL A 75 9.30 9.09 -6.23
C VAL A 75 9.70 7.95 -5.27
N PRO A 76 9.33 7.96 -3.97
CA PRO A 76 9.70 6.87 -3.06
C PRO A 76 9.20 5.49 -3.50
N ILE A 77 7.98 5.42 -4.04
CA ILE A 77 7.37 4.17 -4.51
C ILE A 77 8.08 3.66 -5.77
N LEU A 78 8.36 4.54 -6.74
CA LEU A 78 9.06 4.17 -7.97
C LEU A 78 10.47 3.63 -7.68
N LYS A 79 11.20 4.27 -6.76
CA LYS A 79 12.52 3.78 -6.36
C LYS A 79 12.45 2.48 -5.56
N ALA A 80 11.44 2.32 -4.71
CA ALA A 80 11.20 1.07 -3.99
C ALA A 80 10.92 -0.09 -4.96
N GLU A 81 10.10 0.14 -5.99
CA GLU A 81 9.80 -0.83 -7.04
C GLU A 81 11.05 -1.23 -7.83
N GLN A 82 11.86 -0.26 -8.26
CA GLN A 82 13.14 -0.52 -8.93
C GLN A 82 14.09 -1.32 -8.03
N ALA A 83 14.19 -0.95 -6.75
CA ALA A 83 15.05 -1.63 -5.81
C ALA A 83 14.60 -3.08 -5.55
N LEU A 84 13.29 -3.32 -5.39
CA LEU A 84 12.74 -4.67 -5.23
C LEU A 84 12.87 -5.51 -6.50
N ALA A 85 12.78 -4.91 -7.70
CA ALA A 85 12.97 -5.63 -8.95
C ALA A 85 14.35 -6.32 -9.02
N GLU A 86 15.38 -5.69 -8.47
CA GLU A 86 16.76 -6.20 -8.40
C GLU A 86 17.02 -7.19 -7.24
N MET A 87 16.09 -7.32 -6.30
CA MET A 87 16.23 -8.16 -5.10
C MET A 87 15.71 -9.59 -5.31
N SER A 88 16.15 -10.53 -4.49
CA SER A 88 15.63 -11.91 -4.48
C SER A 88 14.36 -12.02 -3.63
N ALA A 89 13.47 -12.96 -3.97
CA ALA A 89 12.27 -13.24 -3.16
C ALA A 89 12.64 -13.52 -1.69
N GLY A 90 11.82 -13.03 -0.77
CA GLY A 90 12.06 -13.13 0.67
C GLY A 90 13.03 -12.09 1.25
N GLN A 91 13.73 -11.30 0.42
CA GLN A 91 14.56 -10.19 0.92
C GLN A 91 13.70 -8.99 1.34
N THR A 92 14.15 -8.29 2.38
CA THR A 92 13.48 -7.12 2.95
C THR A 92 14.16 -5.82 2.50
N LEU A 93 13.40 -4.91 1.90
CA LEU A 93 13.79 -3.54 1.59
C LEU A 93 13.30 -2.60 2.70
N GLU A 94 14.19 -1.76 3.19
CA GLU A 94 13.84 -0.61 4.03
C GLU A 94 13.76 0.65 3.17
N VAL A 95 12.66 1.41 3.27
CA VAL A 95 12.49 2.69 2.59
C VAL A 95 12.36 3.79 3.63
N LEU A 96 13.26 4.76 3.59
CA LEU A 96 13.21 5.96 4.43
C LEU A 96 12.49 7.07 3.65
N ALA A 97 11.38 7.59 4.14
CA ALA A 97 10.66 8.70 3.52
C ALA A 97 10.25 9.76 4.55
N THR A 98 10.03 10.98 4.11
CA THR A 98 9.56 12.10 4.97
C THR A 98 8.18 12.62 4.55
N ASP A 99 7.63 12.12 3.45
CA ASP A 99 6.34 12.54 2.91
C ASP A 99 5.20 11.70 3.54
N ALA A 100 4.30 12.37 4.26
CA ALA A 100 3.15 11.74 4.89
C ALA A 100 2.21 11.06 3.87
N ASN A 101 2.17 11.54 2.62
CA ASN A 101 1.36 10.93 1.56
C ASN A 101 1.93 9.57 1.10
N THR A 102 3.21 9.30 1.35
CA THR A 102 3.83 8.02 0.98
C THR A 102 3.29 6.86 1.82
N LYS A 103 2.84 7.11 3.06
CA LYS A 103 2.38 6.06 3.99
C LYS A 103 1.17 5.26 3.48
N PRO A 104 0.03 5.88 3.11
CA PRO A 104 -1.11 5.14 2.56
C PRO A 104 -0.82 4.53 1.19
N ASP A 105 -0.04 5.20 0.35
CA ASP A 105 0.21 4.75 -1.03
C ASP A 105 1.21 3.59 -1.10
N LEU A 106 2.21 3.54 -0.22
CA LEU A 106 3.16 2.43 -0.15
C LEU A 106 2.49 1.14 0.34
N ALA A 107 1.55 1.23 1.29
CA ALA A 107 0.77 0.07 1.73
C ALA A 107 -0.09 -0.52 0.59
N LYS A 108 -0.84 0.35 -0.11
CA LYS A 108 -1.63 -0.06 -1.28
C LYS A 108 -0.77 -0.62 -2.40
N TRP A 109 0.40 -0.01 -2.63
CA TRP A 109 1.35 -0.50 -3.63
C TRP A 109 1.89 -1.89 -3.28
N ALA A 110 2.31 -2.12 -2.04
CA ALA A 110 2.83 -3.43 -1.61
C ALA A 110 1.79 -4.54 -1.82
N GLU A 111 0.53 -4.30 -1.42
CA GLU A 111 -0.58 -5.23 -1.64
C GLU A 111 -0.76 -5.57 -3.12
N ARG A 112 -0.76 -4.55 -4.00
CA ARG A 112 -0.90 -4.76 -5.46
C ARG A 112 0.31 -5.44 -6.09
N ALA A 113 1.50 -5.16 -5.60
CA ALA A 113 2.74 -5.77 -6.06
C ALA A 113 2.88 -7.24 -5.63
N ASN A 114 1.95 -7.75 -4.80
CA ASN A 114 2.07 -9.03 -4.11
C ASN A 114 3.35 -9.10 -3.26
N ASP A 115 3.77 -7.94 -2.75
CA ASP A 115 4.84 -7.78 -1.79
C ASP A 115 4.23 -7.55 -0.40
N GLU A 116 4.98 -7.88 0.66
CA GLU A 116 4.45 -7.85 2.01
C GLU A 116 5.03 -6.67 2.79
N LEU A 117 4.18 -5.70 3.14
CA LEU A 117 4.54 -4.64 4.07
C LEU A 117 4.62 -5.21 5.49
N LEU A 118 5.83 -5.40 6.00
CA LEU A 118 6.08 -5.99 7.32
C LEU A 118 5.80 -5.01 8.46
N GLU A 119 6.32 -3.79 8.34
CA GLU A 119 6.24 -2.80 9.41
C GLU A 119 6.35 -1.37 8.84
N VAL A 120 5.66 -0.44 9.51
CA VAL A 120 5.83 1.01 9.32
C VAL A 120 6.18 1.61 10.66
N VAL A 121 7.34 2.26 10.74
CA VAL A 121 7.79 2.96 11.94
C VAL A 121 7.76 4.45 11.69
N ASP A 122 7.09 5.17 12.60
CA ASP A 122 7.09 6.62 12.67
C ASP A 122 8.22 7.03 13.63
N ASP A 123 9.32 7.56 13.11
CA ASP A 123 10.39 8.10 13.94
C ASP A 123 9.99 9.48 14.50
N ALA A 124 10.55 9.83 15.66
CA ALA A 124 10.26 11.09 16.34
C ALA A 124 10.60 12.34 15.51
N ASP A 125 11.48 12.21 14.51
CA ASP A 125 11.94 13.30 13.64
C ASP A 125 11.01 13.54 12.42
N GLY A 126 9.83 12.91 12.38
CA GLY A 126 8.91 12.99 11.23
C GLY A 126 9.40 12.19 10.01
N GLN A 127 10.27 11.20 10.25
CA GLN A 127 10.72 10.24 9.25
C GLN A 127 9.87 8.96 9.35
N PHE A 128 9.57 8.37 8.20
CA PHE A 128 8.84 7.12 8.07
C PHE A 128 9.79 6.04 7.55
N ARG A 129 9.83 4.91 8.25
CA ARG A 129 10.60 3.72 7.82
C ARG A 129 9.62 2.63 7.45
N PHE A 130 9.66 2.22 6.18
CA PHE A 130 8.82 1.15 5.65
C PHE A 130 9.67 -0.08 5.42
N PHE A 131 9.25 -1.23 5.93
CA PHE A 131 9.90 -2.51 5.69
C PHE A 131 9.03 -3.36 4.76
N VAL A 132 9.47 -3.55 3.53
CA VAL A 132 8.75 -4.32 2.51
C VAL A 132 9.53 -5.58 2.19
N ARG A 133 8.91 -6.74 2.40
CA ARG A 133 9.46 -8.04 2.01
C ARG A 133 9.03 -8.37 0.59
N LYS A 134 9.99 -8.67 -0.28
CA LYS A 134 9.72 -9.16 -1.62
C LYS A 134 8.94 -10.47 -1.54
N GLY A 135 7.77 -10.54 -2.14
CA GLY A 135 7.00 -11.77 -2.24
C GLY A 135 7.76 -12.85 -3.01
N GLU A 136 7.41 -14.12 -2.78
CA GLU A 136 7.69 -15.14 -3.79
C GLU A 136 6.96 -14.74 -5.06
N ALA A 137 7.61 -14.95 -6.22
CA ALA A 137 7.06 -14.53 -7.50
C ALA A 137 5.69 -15.18 -7.74
N ALA A 138 4.61 -14.53 -7.30
CA ALA A 138 3.35 -14.61 -8.00
C ALA A 138 3.64 -14.13 -9.43
N PRO A 139 2.92 -14.65 -10.45
CA PRO A 139 2.95 -13.99 -11.74
C PRO A 139 2.62 -12.53 -11.47
N ARG A 140 3.63 -11.64 -11.60
CA ARG A 140 3.45 -10.19 -11.69
C ARG A 140 2.27 -10.05 -12.64
N ARG A 141 1.10 -9.63 -12.11
CA ARG A 141 -0.23 -9.78 -12.76
C ARG A 141 0.00 -9.82 -14.24
N GLU A 142 -0.17 -11.04 -14.79
CA GLU A 142 0.25 -11.49 -16.11
C GLU A 142 0.69 -10.31 -16.94
N ALA A 143 1.97 -10.20 -17.30
CA ALA A 143 2.42 -9.25 -18.31
C ALA A 143 1.33 -9.20 -19.39
N GLU A 144 0.47 -8.17 -19.29
CA GLU A 144 -0.79 -8.17 -20.02
C GLU A 144 -0.39 -8.31 -21.47
N LYS A 145 -1.13 -9.11 -22.24
CA LYS A 145 -0.88 -9.35 -23.67
C LYS A 145 -0.19 -8.12 -24.23
N LYS A 146 1.04 -8.28 -24.76
CA LYS A 146 1.72 -7.19 -25.45
C LYS A 146 0.74 -6.72 -26.52
N ASP A 147 0.00 -5.66 -26.24
CA ASP A 147 -1.01 -5.13 -27.14
C ASP A 147 -0.25 -4.47 -28.26
N GLU A 148 0.04 -5.27 -29.30
CA GLU A 148 0.78 -4.81 -30.47
C GLU A 148 0.03 -3.67 -31.22
N ASN A 149 -1.25 -3.43 -30.83
CA ASN A 149 -2.15 -2.40 -31.35
C ASN A 149 -2.84 -1.57 -30.23
N LEU A 150 -2.10 -1.18 -29.18
CA LEU A 150 -2.64 -0.26 -28.17
C LEU A 150 -2.96 1.12 -28.76
N PHE A 151 -4.15 1.63 -28.45
CA PHE A 151 -4.59 3.00 -28.72
C PHE A 151 -4.94 3.69 -27.40
N LEU A 152 -4.24 4.79 -27.11
CA LEU A 152 -4.35 5.49 -25.84
C LEU A 152 -5.22 6.75 -25.99
N VAL A 153 -6.26 6.85 -25.19
CA VAL A 153 -7.03 8.08 -25.03
C VAL A 153 -6.74 8.66 -23.65
N VAL A 154 -6.05 9.80 -23.60
CA VAL A 154 -5.79 10.50 -22.33
C VAL A 154 -6.91 11.50 -22.09
N LEU A 155 -7.76 11.22 -21.10
CA LEU A 155 -8.83 12.11 -20.70
C LEU A 155 -8.37 12.97 -19.52
N ARG A 156 -8.14 14.25 -19.76
CA ARG A 156 -7.74 15.26 -18.76
C ARG A 156 -8.88 16.20 -18.39
N THR A 157 -9.83 16.37 -19.31
CA THR A 157 -10.96 17.26 -19.16
C THR A 157 -12.13 16.58 -18.45
N GLY A 158 -12.79 17.28 -17.52
CA GLY A 158 -13.89 16.74 -16.73
C GLY A 158 -15.27 17.29 -17.11
N LEU A 159 -16.19 17.26 -16.14
CA LEU A 159 -17.59 17.64 -16.34
C LEU A 159 -17.82 19.15 -16.58
N ASN A 160 -16.77 19.98 -16.43
CA ASN A 160 -16.77 21.39 -16.83
C ASN A 160 -16.81 21.59 -18.35
N GLN A 161 -16.41 20.58 -19.13
CA GLN A 161 -16.49 20.61 -20.60
C GLN A 161 -17.01 19.25 -21.11
N PRO A 162 -18.29 18.93 -20.87
CA PRO A 162 -18.84 17.60 -21.10
C PRO A 162 -18.79 17.17 -22.59
N GLY A 163 -18.74 18.13 -23.51
CA GLY A 163 -18.53 17.85 -24.94
C GLY A 163 -17.18 17.16 -25.23
N GLN A 164 -16.11 17.54 -24.54
CA GLN A 164 -14.79 16.91 -24.70
C GLN A 164 -14.77 15.49 -24.12
N VAL A 165 -15.40 15.30 -22.96
CA VAL A 165 -15.55 13.97 -22.34
C VAL A 165 -16.31 13.02 -23.27
N ARG A 166 -17.45 13.46 -23.83
CA ARG A 166 -18.22 12.66 -24.80
C ARG A 166 -17.42 12.35 -26.06
N ALA A 167 -16.63 13.31 -26.54
CA ALA A 167 -15.76 13.10 -27.70
C ALA A 167 -14.68 12.05 -27.39
N ALA A 168 -14.06 12.10 -26.22
CA ALA A 168 -13.04 11.14 -25.81
C ALA A 168 -13.56 9.70 -25.85
N PHE A 169 -14.71 9.44 -25.22
CA PHE A 169 -15.32 8.11 -25.23
C PHE A 169 -15.84 7.71 -26.63
N MET A 170 -16.38 8.64 -27.41
CA MET A 170 -16.76 8.37 -28.81
C MET A 170 -15.56 7.90 -29.65
N TYR A 171 -14.42 8.61 -29.57
CA TYR A 171 -13.22 8.22 -30.32
C TYR A 171 -12.60 6.94 -29.78
N ALA A 172 -12.70 6.67 -28.47
CA ALA A 172 -12.28 5.40 -27.89
C ALA A 172 -13.10 4.24 -28.45
N SER A 173 -14.43 4.37 -28.50
CA SER A 173 -15.31 3.40 -29.17
C SER A 173 -14.92 3.20 -30.63
N LEU A 174 -14.67 4.27 -31.39
CA LEU A 174 -14.23 4.14 -32.79
C LEU A 174 -12.91 3.38 -32.93
N ALA A 175 -11.92 3.66 -32.08
CA ALA A 175 -10.64 2.96 -32.08
C ALA A 175 -10.83 1.46 -31.77
N ALA A 176 -11.68 1.12 -30.79
CA ALA A 176 -12.03 -0.27 -30.49
C ALA A 176 -12.75 -0.96 -31.67
N ALA A 177 -13.66 -0.28 -32.36
CA ALA A 177 -14.30 -0.80 -33.59
C ALA A 177 -13.29 -1.07 -34.71
N MET A 178 -12.21 -0.30 -34.76
CA MET A 178 -11.09 -0.50 -35.69
C MET A 178 -10.11 -1.60 -35.23
N GLY A 179 -10.47 -2.38 -34.20
CA GLY A 179 -9.69 -3.50 -33.69
C GLY A 179 -8.47 -3.10 -32.87
N GLN A 180 -8.43 -1.87 -32.34
CA GLN A 180 -7.37 -1.43 -31.43
C GLN A 180 -7.70 -1.85 -30.00
N ASP A 181 -6.70 -2.32 -29.24
CA ASP A 181 -6.84 -2.42 -27.77
C ASP A 181 -6.86 -0.99 -27.24
N THR A 182 -7.98 -0.55 -26.69
CA THR A 182 -8.19 0.87 -26.40
C THR A 182 -8.32 1.10 -24.90
N VAL A 183 -7.51 2.03 -24.40
CA VAL A 183 -7.54 2.49 -23.01
C VAL A 183 -7.94 3.95 -22.97
N VAL A 184 -8.95 4.29 -22.18
CA VAL A 184 -9.21 5.66 -21.73
C VAL A 184 -8.56 5.83 -20.35
N TYR A 185 -7.43 6.54 -20.34
CA TYR A 185 -6.66 6.84 -19.13
C TYR A 185 -7.02 8.24 -18.60
N CYS A 186 -7.74 8.27 -17.50
CA CYS A 186 -8.26 9.47 -16.85
C CYS A 186 -7.24 10.08 -15.89
N VAL A 187 -6.92 11.35 -16.11
CA VAL A 187 -6.06 12.20 -15.29
C VAL A 187 -6.75 13.53 -15.02
N GLN A 188 -6.25 14.32 -14.07
CA GLN A 188 -6.79 15.66 -13.78
C GLN A 188 -8.32 15.63 -13.55
N ASP A 189 -9.08 16.53 -14.17
CA ASP A 189 -10.53 16.60 -14.05
C ASP A 189 -11.24 15.42 -14.76
N GLY A 190 -10.55 14.74 -15.68
CA GLY A 190 -11.08 13.58 -16.39
C GLY A 190 -11.46 12.42 -15.46
N ALA A 191 -10.83 12.31 -14.30
CA ALA A 191 -11.19 11.31 -13.28
C ALA A 191 -12.65 11.43 -12.81
N ASP A 192 -13.24 12.63 -12.87
CA ASP A 192 -14.64 12.83 -12.48
C ASP A 192 -15.61 12.11 -13.43
N ALA A 193 -15.21 11.90 -14.69
CA ALA A 193 -16.03 11.19 -15.68
C ALA A 193 -16.18 9.69 -15.38
N ALA A 194 -15.32 9.12 -14.54
CA ALA A 194 -15.38 7.72 -14.13
C ALA A 194 -16.19 7.49 -12.83
N LYS A 195 -16.80 8.52 -12.24
CA LYS A 195 -17.57 8.40 -11.01
C LYS A 195 -19.00 7.89 -11.25
N LYS A 196 -19.54 7.14 -10.28
CA LYS A 196 -20.95 6.66 -10.29
C LYS A 196 -21.96 7.81 -10.38
N ASP A 197 -21.59 8.99 -9.91
CA ASP A 197 -22.48 10.16 -9.83
C ASP A 197 -22.54 11.00 -11.12
N VAL A 198 -21.82 10.61 -12.18
CA VAL A 198 -21.79 11.31 -13.46
C VAL A 198 -23.18 11.42 -14.09
N ALA A 199 -24.01 10.38 -13.98
CA ALA A 199 -25.35 10.39 -14.56
C ALA A 199 -26.26 11.48 -13.98
N GLN A 200 -26.02 11.94 -12.75
CA GLN A 200 -26.79 13.03 -12.15
C GLN A 200 -26.25 14.42 -12.51
N LYS A 201 -24.99 14.50 -12.97
CA LYS A 201 -24.28 15.76 -13.22
C LYS A 201 -24.15 16.08 -14.71
N ASP A 202 -24.30 15.08 -15.57
CA ASP A 202 -24.27 15.26 -17.01
C ASP A 202 -25.66 15.63 -17.56
N SER A 203 -25.69 16.60 -18.46
CA SER A 203 -26.88 16.92 -19.26
C SER A 203 -26.47 17.09 -20.72
N SER A 204 -27.27 16.55 -21.64
CA SER A 204 -27.02 16.67 -23.09
C SER A 204 -27.99 17.67 -23.72
N PRO A 205 -27.70 18.98 -23.65
CA PRO A 205 -28.51 20.01 -24.30
C PRO A 205 -28.28 19.92 -25.82
N GLY A 206 -29.08 19.09 -26.49
CA GLY A 206 -28.98 18.88 -27.94
C GLY A 206 -29.40 17.49 -28.41
N GLY A 207 -29.76 16.57 -27.50
CA GLY A 207 -30.24 15.23 -27.87
C GLY A 207 -29.16 14.23 -28.29
N GLY A 208 -27.89 14.61 -28.22
CA GLY A 208 -26.78 13.66 -28.39
C GLY A 208 -26.60 12.74 -27.18
N PRO A 209 -25.80 11.67 -27.27
CA PRO A 209 -25.59 10.75 -26.15
C PRO A 209 -24.95 11.45 -24.95
N THR A 210 -25.40 11.08 -23.75
CA THR A 210 -24.82 11.52 -22.47
C THR A 210 -23.45 10.86 -22.23
N ILE A 211 -22.68 11.38 -21.27
CA ILE A 211 -21.41 10.77 -20.86
C ILE A 211 -21.62 9.30 -20.42
N PRO A 212 -22.60 8.95 -19.56
CA PRO A 212 -22.87 7.55 -19.22
C PRO A 212 -23.19 6.67 -20.44
N GLN A 213 -23.94 7.20 -21.42
CA GLN A 213 -24.23 6.45 -22.64
C GLN A 213 -22.96 6.19 -23.46
N ARG A 214 -22.08 7.20 -23.60
CA ARG A 214 -20.79 7.03 -24.28
C ARG A 214 -19.86 6.08 -23.55
N ILE A 215 -19.85 6.11 -22.23
CA ILE A 215 -19.09 5.17 -21.40
C ILE A 215 -19.61 3.74 -21.61
N ALA A 216 -20.92 3.53 -21.57
CA ALA A 216 -21.52 2.23 -21.80
C ALA A 216 -21.19 1.69 -23.21
N GLU A 217 -21.31 2.53 -24.25
CA GLU A 217 -20.90 2.19 -25.61
C GLU A 217 -19.42 1.79 -25.69
N ALA A 218 -18.53 2.51 -25.00
CA ALA A 218 -17.11 2.21 -24.98
C ALA A 218 -16.81 0.88 -24.28
N VAL A 219 -17.43 0.64 -23.11
CA VAL A 219 -17.31 -0.61 -22.35
C VAL A 219 -17.80 -1.80 -23.16
N ASP A 220 -18.96 -1.70 -23.82
CA ASP A 220 -19.51 -2.77 -24.67
C ASP A 220 -18.57 -3.15 -25.81
N MET A 221 -17.70 -2.23 -26.23
CA MET A 221 -16.68 -2.44 -27.25
C MET A 221 -15.33 -2.91 -26.68
N GLY A 222 -15.23 -3.12 -25.36
CA GLY A 222 -14.02 -3.58 -24.69
C GLY A 222 -13.02 -2.47 -24.36
N VAL A 223 -13.42 -1.20 -24.40
CA VAL A 223 -12.56 -0.09 -23.97
C VAL A 223 -12.33 -0.19 -22.46
N ARG A 224 -11.05 -0.18 -22.05
CA ARG A 224 -10.67 -0.12 -20.64
C ARG A 224 -10.73 1.31 -20.13
N ILE A 225 -11.27 1.49 -18.92
CA ILE A 225 -11.36 2.80 -18.27
C ILE A 225 -10.47 2.76 -17.03
N GLU A 226 -9.42 3.56 -17.05
CA GLU A 226 -8.38 3.53 -16.03
C GLU A 226 -8.22 4.93 -15.43
N VAL A 227 -8.24 5.04 -14.11
CA VAL A 227 -8.12 6.30 -13.38
C VAL A 227 -6.79 6.34 -12.67
N CYS A 228 -6.02 7.41 -12.93
CA CYS A 228 -4.72 7.63 -12.30
C CYS A 228 -4.84 7.74 -10.78
N GLU A 229 -4.17 6.86 -10.04
CA GLU A 229 -4.18 6.82 -8.56
C GLU A 229 -3.76 8.14 -7.92
N GLN A 230 -2.69 8.75 -8.46
CA GLN A 230 -2.20 10.06 -8.02
C GLN A 230 -3.32 11.10 -8.12
N THR A 231 -4.07 11.08 -9.24
CA THR A 231 -5.19 11.98 -9.49
C THR A 231 -6.34 11.69 -8.54
N ALA A 232 -6.70 10.41 -8.36
CA ALA A 232 -7.76 9.99 -7.47
C ALA A 232 -7.48 10.42 -6.02
N SER A 233 -6.24 10.23 -5.54
CA SER A 233 -5.81 10.65 -4.21
C SER A 233 -5.96 12.16 -4.00
N VAL A 234 -5.43 12.99 -4.92
CA VAL A 234 -5.53 14.46 -4.86
C VAL A 234 -6.98 14.96 -4.92
N ARG A 235 -7.85 14.25 -5.65
CA ARG A 235 -9.27 14.59 -5.80
C ARG A 235 -10.18 13.92 -4.76
N ASN A 236 -9.63 13.17 -3.82
CA ASN A 236 -10.38 12.41 -2.82
C ASN A 236 -11.41 11.45 -3.43
N ILE A 237 -11.03 10.77 -4.51
CA ILE A 237 -11.83 9.74 -5.20
C ILE A 237 -11.34 8.37 -4.73
N HIS A 238 -12.24 7.57 -4.18
CA HIS A 238 -11.98 6.20 -3.74
C HIS A 238 -12.47 5.21 -4.79
N ALA A 239 -11.98 3.96 -4.73
CA ALA A 239 -12.42 2.91 -5.66
C ALA A 239 -13.94 2.71 -5.63
N ASP A 240 -14.57 2.84 -4.47
CA ASP A 240 -16.02 2.71 -4.31
C ASP A 240 -16.83 3.86 -4.94
N ASP A 241 -16.19 4.98 -5.27
CA ASP A 241 -16.82 6.11 -5.96
C ASP A 241 -16.88 5.90 -7.49
N LEU A 242 -16.10 4.96 -8.02
CA LEU A 242 -15.93 4.71 -9.45
C LEU A 242 -17.03 3.80 -10.00
N ILE A 243 -17.38 3.98 -11.28
CA ILE A 243 -18.22 3.00 -12.00
C ILE A 243 -17.56 1.60 -11.96
N PRO A 244 -18.33 0.50 -11.96
CA PRO A 244 -17.78 -0.85 -11.84
C PRO A 244 -16.70 -1.20 -12.86
N GLU A 245 -16.75 -0.58 -14.03
CA GLU A 245 -15.85 -0.81 -15.17
C GLU A 245 -14.55 0.01 -15.09
N ALA A 246 -14.47 0.98 -14.17
CA ALA A 246 -13.30 1.82 -13.99
C ALA A 246 -12.42 1.31 -12.84
N MET A 247 -11.11 1.31 -13.07
CA MET A 247 -10.14 0.85 -12.06
C MET A 247 -9.05 1.88 -11.79
N LEU A 248 -8.52 1.86 -10.57
CA LEU A 248 -7.37 2.67 -10.18
C LEU A 248 -6.07 2.04 -10.69
N ILE A 249 -5.30 2.83 -11.44
CA ILE A 249 -4.02 2.44 -12.03
C ILE A 249 -2.96 3.48 -11.70
N GLY A 250 -1.74 3.02 -11.42
CA GLY A 250 -0.61 3.89 -11.09
C GLY A 250 -0.11 4.69 -12.31
N GLY A 251 0.32 5.93 -12.08
CA GLY A 251 0.81 6.84 -13.12
C GLY A 251 1.96 6.33 -14.00
N ALA A 252 2.71 5.32 -13.56
CA ALA A 252 3.73 4.66 -14.39
C ALA A 252 3.12 3.95 -15.62
N ALA A 253 1.89 3.45 -15.51
CA ALA A 253 1.19 2.80 -16.62
C ALA A 253 0.95 3.78 -17.78
N LEU A 254 0.67 5.05 -17.50
CA LEU A 254 0.51 6.06 -18.55
C LEU A 254 1.77 6.23 -19.39
N ILE A 255 2.95 6.18 -18.75
CA ILE A 255 4.23 6.28 -19.47
C ILE A 255 4.48 5.03 -20.30
N ASP A 256 4.20 3.84 -19.75
CA ASP A 256 4.28 2.58 -20.48
C ASP A 256 3.34 2.57 -21.70
N TYR A 257 2.09 2.99 -21.53
CA TYR A 257 1.12 3.11 -22.61
C TYR A 257 1.57 4.11 -23.66
N ALA A 258 2.08 5.28 -23.27
CA ALA A 258 2.55 6.28 -24.21
C ALA A 258 3.74 5.80 -25.06
N ILE A 259 4.58 4.91 -24.51
CA ILE A 259 5.69 4.29 -25.25
C ILE A 259 5.17 3.22 -26.23
N ARG A 260 4.16 2.45 -25.84
CA ARG A 260 3.65 1.30 -26.62
C ARG A 260 2.54 1.66 -27.62
N ALA A 261 1.79 2.71 -27.37
CA ALA A 261 0.62 3.06 -28.16
C ALA A 261 1.00 3.41 -29.59
N ARG A 262 0.26 2.84 -30.56
CA ARG A 262 0.40 3.20 -31.99
C ARG A 262 -0.22 4.56 -32.31
N GLY A 263 -1.15 5.00 -31.47
CA GLY A 263 -1.82 6.28 -31.58
C GLY A 263 -2.29 6.75 -30.21
N THR A 264 -2.19 8.05 -29.99
CA THR A 264 -2.63 8.71 -28.76
C THR A 264 -3.51 9.90 -29.10
N LEU A 265 -4.68 10.00 -28.46
CA LEU A 265 -5.52 11.18 -28.46
C LEU A 265 -5.60 11.76 -27.05
N THR A 266 -5.74 13.08 -26.93
CA THR A 266 -5.84 13.75 -25.63
C THR A 266 -6.98 14.75 -25.66
N PHE A 267 -7.82 14.69 -24.62
CA PHE A 267 -9.03 15.51 -24.46
C PHE A 267 -9.06 16.15 -23.08
#